data_AF-A0A218ZU39-F1
#
_entry.id   AF-A0A218ZU39-F1
#
_cell.length_a   1.000
_cell.length_b   1.000
_cell.length_c   1.000
_cell.angle_alpha   90.00
_cell.angle_beta   90.00
_cell.angle_gamma   90.00
#
_symmetry.space_group_name_H-M   'P 1'
#
loop_
_entity.id
_entity.type
_entity.pdbx_description
1 polymer ?
#
loop_
_entity_poly.entity_id
_entity_poly.type
_entity_poly.pdbx_seq_one_letter_code
_entity_poly.pdbx_strand_id
1 'polypeptide(L)'
;MKLGNALRWYFKDTFPHPQTEIVLFVLVAIQYLSLKDPVFDPSTSIYLVSEFLVIPFMVMFNGLVYLKEDEITIFEITLIGSWRAVAAGRIFSLLLSFIPFLAIEAIFFYFFSSITVFLILAMTVVMESAVVMLASVIPSKPGALIVILSTTIMLPLASFVVLQSYTSLSIAISPAMGAILYLLSPLLTYMLFNNGIVPIGPYWGIAVIGTFSIMAGFLYTLIFGKLQFKP
;
A
#
# COMPACT_ATOMS: atom_id res chain seq x y z
N MET A 1 15.37 -20.45 26.60
CA MET A 1 15.62 -20.46 25.13
C MET A 1 16.73 -19.44 24.85
N LYS A 2 17.79 -19.79 24.10
CA LYS A 2 18.86 -18.81 23.78
C LYS A 2 18.30 -17.72 22.86
N LEU A 3 18.59 -16.44 23.13
CA LEU A 3 18.11 -15.27 22.38
C LEU A 3 18.25 -15.44 20.85
N GLY A 4 19.35 -16.04 20.39
CA GLY A 4 19.58 -16.32 18.96
C GLY A 4 18.57 -17.28 18.33
N ASN A 5 18.04 -18.25 19.07
CA ASN A 5 17.00 -19.16 18.56
C ASN A 5 15.64 -18.46 18.48
N ALA A 6 15.36 -17.53 19.39
CA ALA A 6 14.14 -16.74 19.37
C ALA A 6 14.15 -15.73 18.21
N LEU A 7 15.28 -15.04 17.99
CA LEU A 7 15.45 -14.14 16.84
C LEU A 7 15.37 -14.89 15.51
N ARG A 8 16.02 -16.05 15.40
CA ARG A 8 15.95 -16.86 14.17
C ARG A 8 14.54 -17.34 13.86
N TRP A 9 13.78 -17.76 14.88
CA TRP A 9 12.38 -18.13 14.71
C TRP A 9 11.54 -16.91 14.28
N TYR A 10 11.73 -15.77 14.93
CA TYR A 10 11.04 -14.52 14.58
C TYR A 10 11.29 -14.10 13.13
N PHE A 11 12.54 -14.09 12.66
CA PHE A 11 12.85 -13.65 11.30
C PHE A 11 12.48 -14.66 10.20
N LYS A 12 12.45 -15.97 10.52
CA LYS A 12 12.15 -17.02 9.54
C LYS A 12 10.79 -16.84 8.87
N ASP A 13 9.81 -16.34 9.63
CA ASP A 13 8.43 -16.20 9.16
C ASP A 13 8.06 -14.74 8.85
N THR A 14 8.98 -13.80 9.06
CA THR A 14 8.68 -12.36 9.00
C THR A 14 9.35 -11.64 7.82
N PHE A 15 10.37 -12.21 7.12
CA PHE A 15 11.08 -11.44 6.10
C PHE A 15 11.85 -12.19 4.98
N PRO A 16 11.46 -12.00 3.70
CA PRO A 16 10.09 -12.03 3.21
C PRO A 16 9.53 -13.45 3.35
N HIS A 17 8.21 -13.57 3.56
CA HIS A 17 7.60 -14.89 3.55
C HIS A 17 7.73 -15.52 2.14
N PRO A 18 8.08 -16.80 1.98
CA PRO A 18 8.27 -17.42 0.66
C PRO A 18 7.07 -17.27 -0.28
N GLN A 19 5.86 -17.20 0.29
CA GLN A 19 4.63 -16.95 -0.48
C GLN A 19 4.60 -15.54 -1.09
N THR A 20 5.14 -14.53 -0.40
CA THR A 20 5.23 -13.16 -0.91
C THR A 20 6.16 -13.07 -2.12
N GLU A 21 7.26 -13.85 -2.13
CA GLU A 21 8.16 -13.90 -3.28
C GLU A 21 7.51 -14.56 -4.50
N ILE A 22 6.75 -15.64 -4.30
CA ILE A 22 5.98 -16.30 -5.36
C ILE A 22 4.94 -15.34 -5.92
N VAL A 23 4.21 -14.63 -5.06
CA VAL A 23 3.22 -13.63 -5.47
C VAL A 23 3.89 -12.52 -6.25
N LEU A 24 5.00 -11.97 -5.75
CA LEU A 24 5.76 -10.94 -6.46
C LEU A 24 6.20 -11.42 -7.85
N PHE A 25 6.72 -12.63 -7.98
CA PHE A 25 7.11 -13.20 -9.26
C PHE A 25 5.93 -13.30 -10.24
N VAL A 26 4.77 -13.80 -9.77
CA VAL A 26 3.55 -13.90 -10.59
C VAL A 26 3.07 -12.51 -11.02
N LEU A 27 3.06 -11.53 -10.11
CA LEU A 27 2.62 -10.17 -10.40
C LEU A 27 3.54 -9.47 -11.40
N VAL A 28 4.86 -9.63 -11.26
CA VAL A 28 5.85 -9.12 -12.22
C VAL A 28 5.68 -9.77 -13.59
N ALA A 29 5.38 -11.08 -13.64
CA ALA A 29 5.10 -11.76 -14.90
C ALA A 29 3.84 -11.19 -15.57
N ILE A 30 2.76 -10.94 -14.81
CA ILE A 30 1.54 -10.32 -15.33
C ILE A 30 1.81 -8.90 -15.85
N GLN A 31 2.56 -8.10 -15.10
CA GLN A 31 2.95 -6.74 -15.51
C GLN A 31 3.82 -6.76 -16.76
N TYR A 32 4.74 -7.71 -16.89
CA TYR A 32 5.51 -7.89 -18.13
C TYR A 32 4.65 -8.31 -19.32
N LEU A 33 3.65 -9.18 -19.10
CA LEU A 33 2.72 -9.58 -20.16
C LEU A 33 1.81 -8.43 -20.60
N SER A 34 1.42 -7.52 -19.69
CA SER A 34 0.59 -6.36 -20.05
C SER A 34 1.30 -5.36 -20.96
N LEU A 35 2.65 -5.33 -20.95
CA LEU A 35 3.44 -4.56 -21.93
C LEU A 35 3.28 -5.04 -23.36
N LYS A 36 2.86 -6.30 -23.56
CA LYS A 36 2.70 -6.91 -24.88
C LYS A 36 1.26 -6.81 -25.39
N ASP A 37 0.36 -6.22 -24.62
CA ASP A 37 -1.04 -6.04 -25.02
C ASP A 37 -1.13 -4.98 -26.13
N PRO A 38 -1.66 -5.31 -27.33
CA PRO A 38 -1.80 -4.36 -28.42
C PRO A 38 -2.93 -3.34 -28.22
N VAL A 39 -3.81 -3.52 -27.24
CA VAL A 39 -4.99 -2.67 -27.01
C VAL A 39 -4.63 -1.37 -26.31
N PHE A 40 -3.62 -1.39 -25.45
CA PHE A 40 -3.24 -0.27 -24.60
C PHE A 40 -1.82 0.18 -24.88
N ASP A 41 -1.57 1.49 -24.75
CA ASP A 41 -0.20 1.99 -24.71
C ASP A 41 0.55 1.37 -23.52
N PRO A 42 1.82 0.96 -23.68
CA PRO A 42 2.57 0.28 -22.62
C PRO A 42 2.56 1.04 -21.29
N SER A 43 2.62 2.37 -21.29
CA SER A 43 2.59 3.16 -20.06
C SER A 43 1.25 3.03 -19.33
N THR A 44 0.14 3.03 -20.07
CA THR A 44 -1.22 2.88 -19.53
C THR A 44 -1.41 1.48 -18.95
N SER A 45 -0.96 0.44 -19.65
CA SER A 45 -1.00 -0.93 -19.16
C SER A 45 -0.25 -1.12 -17.84
N ILE A 46 0.96 -0.55 -17.72
CA ILE A 46 1.74 -0.62 -16.49
C ILE A 46 0.99 0.07 -15.36
N TYR A 47 0.47 1.28 -15.58
CA TYR A 47 -0.22 2.05 -14.54
C TYR A 47 -1.43 1.30 -13.98
N LEU A 48 -2.29 0.78 -14.87
CA LEU A 48 -3.49 0.03 -14.48
C LEU A 48 -3.14 -1.26 -13.74
N VAL A 49 -2.18 -2.05 -14.26
CA VAL A 49 -1.78 -3.31 -13.62
C VAL A 49 -1.11 -3.04 -12.27
N SER A 50 -0.26 -2.01 -12.17
CA SER A 50 0.41 -1.67 -10.91
C SER A 50 -0.61 -1.25 -9.85
N GLU A 51 -1.54 -0.36 -10.22
CA GLU A 51 -2.52 0.22 -9.31
C GLU A 51 -3.60 -0.78 -8.85
N PHE A 52 -4.14 -1.58 -9.75
CA PHE A 52 -5.30 -2.44 -9.45
C PHE A 52 -4.92 -3.88 -9.10
N LEU A 53 -3.68 -4.30 -9.37
CA LEU A 53 -3.24 -5.67 -9.14
C LEU A 53 -1.97 -5.72 -8.31
N VAL A 54 -0.87 -5.11 -8.77
CA VAL A 54 0.43 -5.37 -8.15
C VAL A 54 0.51 -4.77 -6.74
N ILE A 55 0.23 -3.47 -6.59
CA ILE A 55 0.31 -2.77 -5.30
C ILE A 55 -0.67 -3.36 -4.29
N PRO A 56 -1.99 -3.49 -4.58
CA PRO A 56 -2.95 -4.00 -3.60
C PRO A 56 -2.60 -5.38 -3.07
N PHE A 57 -2.19 -6.29 -3.96
CA PHE A 57 -1.84 -7.65 -3.57
C PHE A 57 -0.53 -7.69 -2.81
N MET A 58 0.51 -6.96 -3.25
CA MET A 58 1.77 -6.87 -2.52
C MET A 58 1.56 -6.32 -1.11
N VAL A 59 0.77 -5.25 -0.98
CA VAL A 59 0.50 -4.62 0.31
C VAL A 59 -0.33 -5.53 1.20
N MET A 60 -1.37 -6.16 0.65
CA MET A 60 -2.18 -7.13 1.38
C MET A 60 -1.32 -8.30 1.88
N PHE A 61 -0.55 -8.98 1.03
CA PHE A 61 0.23 -10.16 1.43
C PHE A 61 1.31 -9.83 2.48
N ASN A 62 2.03 -8.72 2.33
CA ASN A 62 2.99 -8.28 3.35
C ASN A 62 2.29 -7.85 4.65
N GLY A 63 1.14 -7.22 4.52
CA GLY A 63 0.33 -6.72 5.63
C GLY A 63 -0.35 -7.80 6.46
N LEU A 64 -0.74 -8.92 5.84
CA LEU A 64 -1.37 -10.06 6.53
C LEU A 64 -0.48 -10.64 7.65
N VAL A 65 0.83 -10.52 7.53
CA VAL A 65 1.80 -10.92 8.57
C VAL A 65 1.64 -10.11 9.85
N TYR A 66 0.95 -8.96 9.82
CA TYR A 66 0.70 -8.13 11.01
C TYR A 66 -0.70 -8.32 11.59
N LEU A 67 -1.56 -9.13 10.96
CA LEU A 67 -2.82 -9.63 11.54
C LEU A 67 -2.57 -10.80 12.50
N LYS A 68 -1.54 -10.67 13.33
CA LYS A 68 -1.01 -11.72 14.21
C LYS A 68 -1.87 -11.90 15.46
N GLU A 69 -1.71 -13.08 16.05
CA GLU A 69 -2.32 -13.46 17.32
C GLU A 69 -1.70 -12.68 18.48
N ASP A 70 -2.49 -12.52 19.55
CA ASP A 70 -2.10 -11.71 20.70
C ASP A 70 -0.83 -12.23 21.36
N GLU A 71 -0.54 -13.54 21.32
CA GLU A 71 0.67 -14.12 21.90
C GLU A 71 1.95 -13.58 21.26
N ILE A 72 1.96 -13.39 19.93
CA ILE A 72 3.14 -12.87 19.22
C ILE A 72 3.35 -11.40 19.58
N THR A 73 2.27 -10.64 19.70
CA THR A 73 2.32 -9.23 20.10
C THR A 73 2.89 -9.10 21.52
N ILE A 74 2.40 -9.90 22.47
CA ILE A 74 2.90 -9.93 23.85
C ILE A 74 4.39 -10.31 23.89
N PHE A 75 4.80 -11.29 23.08
CA PHE A 75 6.21 -11.67 22.94
C PHE A 75 7.09 -10.51 22.45
N GLU A 76 6.70 -9.84 21.38
CA GLU A 76 7.43 -8.67 20.83
C GLU A 76 7.57 -7.55 21.87
N ILE A 77 6.50 -7.29 22.63
CA ILE A 77 6.50 -6.27 23.68
C ILE A 77 7.41 -6.66 24.83
N THR A 78 7.41 -7.94 25.22
CA THR A 78 8.30 -8.46 26.28
C THR A 78 9.77 -8.35 25.85
N LEU A 79 10.06 -8.54 24.56
CA LEU A 79 11.41 -8.42 24.01
C LEU A 79 11.89 -6.96 23.92
N ILE A 80 11.03 -6.06 23.42
CA ILE A 80 11.41 -4.67 23.10
C ILE A 80 11.19 -3.72 24.30
N GLY A 81 10.31 -4.08 25.23
CA GLY A 81 10.03 -3.30 26.44
C GLY A 81 9.16 -2.05 26.23
N SER A 82 8.65 -1.80 25.02
CA SER A 82 7.81 -0.63 24.73
C SER A 82 6.82 -0.88 23.59
N TRP A 83 5.54 -0.61 23.84
CA TRP A 83 4.45 -0.73 22.86
C TRP A 83 4.63 0.21 21.67
N ARG A 84 5.12 1.44 21.92
CA ARG A 84 5.37 2.41 20.85
C ARG A 84 6.53 1.97 19.96
N ALA A 85 7.57 1.39 20.55
CA ALA A 85 8.70 0.87 19.80
C ALA A 85 8.31 -0.35 18.95
N VAL A 86 7.45 -1.23 19.46
CA VAL A 86 6.86 -2.34 18.69
C VAL A 86 6.03 -1.81 17.53
N ALA A 87 5.13 -0.85 17.76
CA ALA A 87 4.31 -0.25 16.70
C ALA A 87 5.17 0.38 15.59
N ALA A 88 6.15 1.20 15.97
CA ALA A 88 7.08 1.82 15.02
C ALA A 88 7.92 0.77 14.28
N GLY A 89 8.39 -0.26 14.99
CA GLY A 89 9.14 -1.37 14.41
C GLY A 89 8.33 -2.16 13.38
N ARG A 90 7.04 -2.37 13.62
CA ARG A 90 6.14 -3.03 12.66
C ARG A 90 5.92 -2.20 11.40
N ILE A 91 5.66 -0.90 11.53
CA ILE A 91 5.57 0.01 10.37
C ILE A 91 6.88 -0.04 9.58
N PHE A 92 8.01 0.11 10.26
CA PHE A 92 9.32 0.12 9.60
C PHE A 92 9.62 -1.21 8.90
N SER A 93 9.35 -2.34 9.56
CA SER A 93 9.50 -3.67 8.98
C SER A 93 8.61 -3.85 7.74
N LEU A 94 7.34 -3.44 7.80
CA LEU A 94 6.44 -3.48 6.65
C LEU A 94 6.98 -2.62 5.50
N LEU A 95 7.44 -1.40 5.76
CA LEU A 95 8.01 -0.54 4.72
C LEU A 95 9.29 -1.12 4.09
N LEU A 96 10.16 -1.70 4.91
CA LEU A 96 11.36 -2.37 4.42
C LEU A 96 11.03 -3.57 3.52
N SER A 97 9.91 -4.26 3.76
CA SER A 97 9.56 -5.47 3.00
C SER A 97 9.16 -5.15 1.55
N PHE A 98 8.83 -3.89 1.26
CA PHE A 98 8.58 -3.40 -0.09
C PHE A 98 9.84 -2.98 -0.85
N ILE A 99 11.04 -2.96 -0.25
CA ILE A 99 12.26 -2.55 -0.97
C ILE A 99 12.49 -3.36 -2.25
N PRO A 100 12.41 -4.72 -2.24
CA PRO A 100 12.60 -5.51 -3.45
C PRO A 100 11.56 -5.19 -4.52
N PHE A 101 10.31 -4.99 -4.08
CA PHE A 101 9.20 -4.61 -4.95
C PHE A 101 9.43 -3.24 -5.59
N LEU A 102 9.73 -2.21 -4.79
CA LEU A 102 10.00 -0.86 -5.28
C LEU A 102 11.23 -0.81 -6.19
N ALA A 103 12.23 -1.65 -5.96
CA ALA A 103 13.38 -1.76 -6.87
C ALA A 103 12.97 -2.32 -8.24
N ILE A 104 12.08 -3.31 -8.29
CA ILE A 104 11.55 -3.85 -9.55
C ILE A 104 10.69 -2.81 -10.25
N GLU A 105 9.77 -2.15 -9.54
CA GLU A 105 8.95 -1.08 -10.11
C GLU A 105 9.82 0.08 -10.62
N ALA A 106 10.88 0.45 -9.92
CA ALA A 106 11.82 1.46 -10.40
C ALA A 106 12.41 1.10 -11.79
N ILE A 107 12.65 -0.19 -12.06
CA ILE A 107 13.13 -0.65 -13.37
C ILE A 107 12.04 -0.46 -14.42
N PHE A 108 10.80 -0.92 -14.17
CA PHE A 108 9.70 -0.71 -15.13
C PHE A 108 9.45 0.77 -15.41
N PHE A 109 9.32 1.59 -14.36
CA PHE A 109 9.02 3.01 -14.51
C PHE A 109 10.20 3.83 -15.06
N TYR A 110 11.45 3.38 -14.89
CA TYR A 110 12.61 4.03 -15.53
C TYR A 110 12.53 3.97 -17.06
N PHE A 111 12.03 2.86 -17.63
CA PHE A 111 11.95 2.71 -19.09
C PHE A 111 10.70 3.35 -19.71
N PHE A 112 9.62 3.49 -18.93
CA PHE A 112 8.32 3.85 -19.47
C PHE A 112 7.70 5.12 -18.88
N SER A 113 8.34 5.77 -17.89
CA SER A 113 7.68 6.83 -17.12
C SER A 113 8.63 7.88 -16.52
N SER A 114 8.03 8.91 -15.92
CA SER A 114 8.74 9.96 -15.17
C SER A 114 9.04 9.51 -13.73
N ILE A 115 10.13 10.02 -13.15
CA ILE A 115 10.45 9.90 -11.72
C ILE A 115 9.28 10.30 -10.81
N THR A 116 8.44 11.25 -11.27
CA THR A 116 7.23 11.67 -10.55
C THR A 116 6.26 10.51 -10.34
N VAL A 117 6.13 9.61 -11.32
CA VAL A 117 5.21 8.48 -11.24
C VAL A 117 5.72 7.43 -10.27
N PHE A 118 7.03 7.17 -10.27
CA PHE A 118 7.66 6.31 -9.27
C PHE A 118 7.45 6.85 -7.85
N LEU A 119 7.58 8.17 -7.64
CA LEU A 119 7.31 8.79 -6.35
C LEU A 119 5.84 8.65 -5.93
N ILE A 120 4.89 8.81 -6.86
CA ILE A 120 3.46 8.56 -6.59
C ILE A 120 3.26 7.11 -6.15
N LEU A 121 3.81 6.14 -6.89
CA LEU A 121 3.72 4.71 -6.56
C LEU A 121 4.30 4.42 -5.18
N ALA A 122 5.51 4.92 -4.88
CA ALA A 122 6.14 4.72 -3.58
C ALA A 122 5.28 5.30 -2.44
N MET A 123 4.67 6.46 -2.65
CA MET A 123 3.76 7.06 -1.68
C MET A 123 2.43 6.29 -1.56
N THR A 124 1.91 5.70 -2.63
CA THR A 124 0.77 4.78 -2.59
C THR A 124 1.06 3.59 -1.69
N VAL A 125 2.24 2.97 -1.84
CA VAL A 125 2.67 1.85 -0.98
C VAL A 125 2.73 2.27 0.49
N VAL A 126 3.27 3.46 0.78
CA VAL A 126 3.33 4.00 2.15
C VAL A 126 1.92 4.22 2.72
N MET A 127 1.01 4.78 1.91
CA MET A 127 -0.38 5.02 2.30
C MET A 127 -1.12 3.73 2.60
N GLU A 128 -1.09 2.77 1.69
CA GLU A 128 -1.76 1.49 1.89
C GLU A 128 -1.14 0.73 3.06
N SER A 129 0.18 0.81 3.26
CA SER A 129 0.84 0.25 4.45
C SER A 129 0.29 0.85 5.73
N ALA A 130 0.11 2.17 5.79
CA ALA A 130 -0.46 2.84 6.95
C ALA A 130 -1.92 2.38 7.22
N VAL A 131 -2.71 2.18 6.16
CA VAL A 131 -4.07 1.65 6.26
C VAL A 131 -4.08 0.21 6.75
N VAL A 132 -3.19 -0.65 6.25
CA VAL A 132 -3.09 -2.04 6.71
C VAL A 132 -2.69 -2.10 8.18
N MET A 133 -1.75 -1.26 8.61
CA MET A 133 -1.39 -1.17 10.04
C MET A 133 -2.58 -0.71 10.89
N LEU A 134 -3.38 0.25 10.43
CA LEU A 134 -4.64 0.62 11.10
C LEU A 134 -5.65 -0.53 11.12
N ALA A 135 -5.77 -1.31 10.06
CA ALA A 135 -6.62 -2.49 10.06
C ALA A 135 -6.12 -3.56 11.04
N SER A 136 -4.81 -3.65 11.27
CA SER A 136 -4.19 -4.62 12.17
C SER A 136 -4.51 -4.42 13.65
N VAL A 137 -5.07 -3.27 14.04
CA VAL A 137 -5.53 -3.02 15.42
C VAL A 137 -7.01 -3.33 15.61
N ILE A 138 -7.71 -3.79 14.56
CA ILE A 138 -9.09 -4.24 14.65
C ILE A 138 -9.11 -5.64 15.32
N PRO A 139 -9.84 -5.83 16.43
CA PRO A 139 -9.81 -7.11 17.16
C PRO A 139 -10.33 -8.31 16.37
N SER A 140 -11.25 -8.07 15.43
CA SER A 140 -11.84 -9.11 14.59
C SER A 140 -11.00 -9.32 13.34
N LYS A 141 -10.38 -10.50 13.18
CA LYS A 141 -9.64 -10.87 11.94
C LYS A 141 -10.49 -10.67 10.67
N PRO A 142 -11.77 -11.14 10.61
CA PRO A 142 -12.64 -10.84 9.46
C PRO A 142 -12.87 -9.34 9.26
N GLY A 143 -13.02 -8.58 10.35
CA GLY A 143 -13.18 -7.12 10.27
C GLY A 143 -11.95 -6.42 9.69
N ALA A 144 -10.75 -6.82 10.14
CA ALA A 144 -9.49 -6.32 9.60
C ALA A 144 -9.35 -6.64 8.11
N LEU A 145 -9.65 -7.87 7.70
CA LEU A 145 -9.61 -8.28 6.29
C LEU A 145 -10.59 -7.49 5.43
N ILE A 146 -11.82 -7.26 5.90
CA ILE A 146 -12.80 -6.43 5.18
C ILE A 146 -12.27 -5.02 4.98
N VAL A 147 -11.66 -4.40 6.00
CA VAL A 147 -11.08 -3.05 5.87
C VAL A 147 -9.94 -3.05 4.86
N ILE A 148 -9.02 -4.01 4.93
CA ILE A 148 -7.91 -4.11 3.97
C ILE A 148 -8.45 -4.27 2.55
N LEU A 149 -9.30 -5.27 2.30
CA LEU A 149 -9.87 -5.52 0.96
C LEU A 149 -10.68 -4.32 0.44
N SER A 150 -11.46 -3.69 1.31
CA SER A 150 -12.24 -2.51 0.93
C SER A 150 -11.34 -1.36 0.51
N THR A 151 -10.26 -1.12 1.25
CA THR A 151 -9.39 0.04 1.04
C THR A 151 -8.35 -0.15 -0.05
N THR A 152 -7.77 -1.35 -0.20
CA THR A 152 -6.73 -1.60 -1.20
C THR A 152 -7.29 -2.11 -2.53
N ILE A 153 -8.51 -2.65 -2.58
CA ILE A 153 -9.09 -3.21 -3.82
C ILE A 153 -10.40 -2.53 -4.19
N MET A 154 -11.41 -2.58 -3.30
CA MET A 154 -12.77 -2.15 -3.70
C MET A 154 -12.85 -0.65 -3.95
N LEU A 155 -12.21 0.17 -3.10
CA LEU A 155 -12.20 1.62 -3.22
C LEU A 155 -11.44 2.12 -4.45
N PRO A 156 -10.22 1.64 -4.76
CA PRO A 156 -9.55 1.96 -6.03
C PRO A 156 -10.39 1.56 -7.24
N LEU A 157 -11.00 0.37 -7.24
CA LEU A 157 -11.89 -0.04 -8.35
C LEU A 157 -13.12 0.86 -8.47
N ALA A 158 -13.70 1.29 -7.35
CA ALA A 158 -14.81 2.23 -7.35
C ALA A 158 -14.38 3.60 -7.88
N SER A 159 -13.20 4.10 -7.53
CA SER A 159 -12.69 5.37 -8.05
C SER A 159 -12.40 5.29 -9.54
N PHE A 160 -11.94 4.15 -10.07
CA PHE A 160 -11.83 3.93 -11.51
C PHE A 160 -13.16 4.14 -12.23
N VAL A 161 -14.26 3.58 -11.73
CA VAL A 161 -15.61 3.74 -12.32
C VAL A 161 -16.05 5.21 -12.30
N VAL A 162 -15.79 5.92 -11.20
CA VAL A 162 -16.08 7.35 -11.07
C VAL A 162 -15.27 8.14 -12.10
N LEU A 163 -13.97 7.88 -12.20
CA LEU A 163 -13.05 8.56 -13.12
C LEU A 163 -13.40 8.32 -14.58
N GLN A 164 -13.80 7.11 -14.94
CA GLN A 164 -14.32 6.78 -16.27
C GLN A 164 -15.58 7.58 -16.62
N SER A 165 -16.45 7.80 -15.64
CA SER A 165 -17.69 8.58 -15.83
C SER A 165 -17.40 10.06 -16.08
N TYR A 166 -16.43 10.66 -15.38
CA TYR A 166 -15.99 12.04 -15.65
C TYR A 166 -15.33 12.18 -17.02
N THR A 167 -14.51 11.19 -17.40
CA THR A 167 -13.81 11.16 -18.68
C THR A 167 -14.80 11.05 -19.85
N SER A 168 -15.78 10.16 -19.75
CA SER A 168 -16.78 9.97 -20.82
C SER A 168 -17.70 11.18 -21.01
N LEU A 169 -18.02 11.88 -19.92
CA LEU A 169 -18.82 13.10 -19.97
C LEU A 169 -18.00 14.35 -20.31
N SER A 170 -16.67 14.25 -20.41
CA SER A 170 -15.77 15.40 -20.61
C SER A 170 -15.97 16.51 -19.57
N ILE A 171 -16.26 16.12 -18.31
CA ILE A 171 -16.48 17.05 -17.21
C ILE A 171 -15.21 17.16 -16.38
N ALA A 172 -14.76 18.39 -16.13
CA ALA A 172 -13.63 18.64 -15.24
C ALA A 172 -13.97 18.28 -13.80
N ILE A 173 -13.04 17.61 -13.12
CA ILE A 173 -13.19 17.19 -11.73
C ILE A 173 -12.93 18.38 -10.80
N SER A 174 -13.71 18.53 -9.74
CA SER A 174 -13.44 19.58 -8.75
C SER A 174 -12.15 19.30 -7.98
N PRO A 175 -11.38 20.30 -7.53
CA PRO A 175 -10.16 20.07 -6.76
C PRO A 175 -10.37 19.17 -5.53
N ALA A 176 -11.45 19.38 -4.76
CA ALA A 176 -11.76 18.54 -3.61
C ALA A 176 -11.92 17.05 -3.99
N MET A 177 -12.63 16.77 -5.08
CA MET A 177 -12.78 15.41 -5.59
C MET A 177 -11.45 14.86 -6.13
N GLY A 178 -10.64 15.69 -6.80
CA GLY A 178 -9.30 15.31 -7.25
C GLY A 178 -8.39 14.87 -6.10
N ALA A 179 -8.46 15.55 -4.94
CA ALA A 179 -7.69 15.17 -3.76
C ALA A 179 -8.15 13.82 -3.19
N ILE A 180 -9.46 13.58 -3.14
CA ILE A 180 -10.02 12.28 -2.74
C ILE A 180 -9.55 11.19 -3.72
N LEU A 181 -9.61 11.44 -5.02
CA LEU A 181 -9.19 10.48 -6.03
C LEU A 181 -7.69 10.18 -5.98
N TYR A 182 -6.84 11.14 -5.59
CA TYR A 182 -5.44 10.87 -5.29
C TYR A 182 -5.24 9.97 -4.05
N LEU A 183 -6.20 9.84 -3.14
CA LEU A 183 -6.14 8.86 -2.05
C LEU A 183 -6.67 7.49 -2.46
N LEU A 184 -7.57 7.43 -3.44
CA LEU A 184 -8.23 6.18 -3.84
C LEU A 184 -7.53 5.51 -5.03
N SER A 185 -7.08 6.28 -6.01
CA SER A 185 -6.40 5.80 -7.21
C SER A 185 -5.35 6.84 -7.68
N PRO A 186 -4.17 6.88 -7.02
CA PRO A 186 -3.12 7.86 -7.29
C PRO A 186 -2.59 7.86 -8.73
N LEU A 187 -2.36 6.68 -9.32
CA LEU A 187 -1.72 6.57 -10.65
C LEU A 187 -2.70 6.98 -11.75
N LEU A 188 -3.92 6.48 -11.69
CA LEU A 188 -4.98 6.86 -12.62
C LEU A 188 -5.32 8.36 -12.53
N THR A 189 -5.36 8.92 -11.33
CA THR A 189 -5.60 10.36 -11.12
C THR A 189 -4.50 11.19 -11.78
N TYR A 190 -3.23 10.76 -11.68
CA TYR A 190 -2.11 11.40 -12.38
C TYR A 190 -2.25 11.32 -13.91
N MET A 191 -2.66 10.17 -14.46
CA MET A 191 -2.91 10.06 -15.91
C MET A 191 -3.95 11.07 -16.39
N LEU A 192 -5.03 11.22 -15.62
CA LEU A 192 -6.13 12.13 -15.98
C LEU A 192 -5.80 13.61 -15.74
N PHE A 193 -4.82 13.91 -14.88
CA PHE A 193 -4.22 15.24 -14.79
C PHE A 193 -3.51 15.61 -16.09
N ASN A 194 -2.73 14.70 -16.67
CA ASN A 194 -2.05 14.96 -17.96
C ASN A 194 -3.04 15.18 -19.11
N ASN A 195 -4.26 14.64 -19.00
CA ASN A 195 -5.35 14.84 -19.95
C ASN A 195 -6.22 16.08 -19.65
N GLY A 196 -5.88 16.87 -18.62
CA GLY A 196 -6.60 18.09 -18.23
C GLY A 196 -7.94 17.87 -17.52
N ILE A 197 -8.28 16.63 -17.16
CA ILE A 197 -9.55 16.30 -16.47
C ILE A 197 -9.45 16.58 -14.98
N VAL A 198 -8.30 16.26 -14.38
CA VAL A 198 -8.01 16.52 -12.97
C VAL A 198 -7.20 17.82 -12.86
N PRO A 199 -7.65 18.82 -12.09
CA PRO A 199 -6.94 20.11 -11.98
C PRO A 199 -5.77 20.09 -10.98
N ILE A 200 -5.65 19.03 -10.18
CA ILE A 200 -4.62 18.89 -9.15
C ILE A 200 -3.38 18.19 -9.72
N GLY A 201 -2.25 18.89 -9.67
CA GLY A 201 -0.97 18.36 -10.12
C GLY A 201 -0.36 17.28 -9.19
N PRO A 202 0.66 16.56 -9.68
CA PRO A 202 1.22 15.39 -9.00
C PRO A 202 1.83 15.72 -7.62
N TYR A 203 2.47 16.88 -7.47
CA TYR A 203 3.09 17.27 -6.19
C TYR A 203 2.05 17.50 -5.09
N TRP A 204 0.87 18.02 -5.46
CA TRP A 204 -0.25 18.13 -4.55
C TRP A 204 -0.82 16.75 -4.20
N GLY A 205 -0.94 15.86 -5.18
CA GLY A 205 -1.31 14.46 -4.95
C GLY A 205 -0.38 13.77 -3.94
N ILE A 206 0.94 13.88 -4.15
CA ILE A 206 1.97 13.37 -3.23
C ILE A 206 1.81 13.97 -1.83
N ALA A 207 1.57 15.28 -1.71
CA ALA A 207 1.36 15.93 -0.42
C ALA A 207 0.10 15.43 0.30
N VAL A 208 -1.00 15.21 -0.42
CA VAL A 208 -2.24 14.66 0.12
C VAL A 208 -2.03 13.24 0.64
N ILE A 209 -1.44 12.36 -0.19
CA ILE A 209 -1.12 10.98 0.17
C ILE A 209 -0.17 10.93 1.37
N GLY A 210 0.90 11.74 1.37
CA GLY A 210 1.86 11.80 2.45
C GLY A 210 1.26 12.28 3.76
N THR A 211 0.44 13.33 3.71
CA THR A 211 -0.25 13.86 4.90
C THR A 211 -1.18 12.79 5.49
N PHE A 212 -1.99 12.15 4.65
CA PHE A 212 -2.87 11.08 5.09
C PHE A 212 -2.07 9.90 5.69
N SER A 213 -0.99 9.49 5.05
CA SER A 213 -0.12 8.40 5.53
C SER A 213 0.47 8.68 6.91
N ILE A 214 0.96 9.91 7.13
CA ILE A 214 1.48 10.35 8.45
C ILE A 214 0.38 10.33 9.49
N MET A 215 -0.81 10.87 9.16
CA MET A 215 -1.95 10.87 10.07
C MET A 215 -2.41 9.45 10.43
N ALA A 216 -2.48 8.56 9.45
CA ALA A 216 -2.86 7.16 9.62
C ALA A 216 -1.82 6.40 10.46
N GLY A 217 -0.53 6.55 10.18
CA GLY A 217 0.54 5.95 10.96
C GLY A 217 0.58 6.45 12.41
N PHE A 218 0.36 7.76 12.61
CA PHE A 218 0.24 8.34 13.95
C PHE A 218 -0.96 7.77 14.70
N LEU A 219 -2.14 7.72 14.05
CA LEU A 219 -3.35 7.15 14.64
C LEU A 219 -3.15 5.68 15.01
N TYR A 220 -2.49 4.89 14.16
CA TYR A 220 -2.13 3.51 14.46
C TYR A 220 -1.29 3.42 15.74
N THR A 221 -0.23 4.22 15.86
CA THR A 221 0.62 4.19 17.07
C THR A 221 -0.15 4.57 18.34
N LEU A 222 -1.11 5.50 18.25
CA LEU A 222 -1.97 5.89 19.37
C LEU A 222 -2.93 4.77 19.76
N ILE A 223 -3.60 4.13 18.79
CA ILE A 223 -4.55 3.04 19.07
C ILE A 223 -3.80 1.83 19.63
N PHE A 224 -2.68 1.45 18.99
CA PHE A 224 -1.85 0.33 19.42
C PHE A 224 -1.34 0.53 20.86
N GLY A 225 -0.93 1.74 21.22
CA GLY A 225 -0.54 2.06 22.59
C GLY A 225 -1.68 1.95 23.60
N LYS A 226 -2.93 2.25 23.21
CA LYS A 226 -4.11 2.14 24.08
C LYS A 226 -4.61 0.71 24.28
N LEU A 227 -4.25 -0.23 23.40
CA LEU A 227 -4.56 -1.65 23.56
C LEU A 227 -3.90 -2.27 24.81
N GLN A 228 -2.98 -1.56 25.47
CA GLN A 228 -2.39 -1.90 26.79
C GLN A 228 -3.39 -2.26 27.91
N PHE A 229 -4.68 -1.97 27.77
CA PHE A 229 -5.62 -1.90 28.91
C PHE A 229 -6.86 -2.81 28.84
N LYS A 230 -6.84 -3.89 28.08
CA LYS A 230 -7.91 -4.91 28.17
C LYS A 230 -7.35 -6.24 28.66
N PRO A 231 -7.33 -6.49 29.99
CA PRO A 231 -7.20 -7.83 30.53
C PRO A 231 -8.41 -8.71 30.15
#